data_AF-A0A7C3EW62-F1
#
_entry.id   AF-A0A7C3EW62-F1
#
_cell.length_a   1.000
_cell.length_b   1.000
_cell.length_c   1.000
_cell.angle_alpha   90.00
_cell.angle_beta   90.00
_cell.angle_gamma   90.00
#
_symmetry.space_group_name_H-M   'P 1'
#
loop_
_entity.id
_entity.type
_entity.pdbx_description
1 polymer ?
#
loop_
_entity_poly.entity_id
_entity_poly.type
_entity_poly.pdbx_seq_one_letter_code
_entity_poly.pdbx_strand_id
1 'polypeptide(L)'
;MTNTQAPMTPEPYYSRRRTRWWIPVLIIGVIFLGFIILIYSVLTSIDSFFAKEPVEVKSNTVLYLNFKSELEEVGRTDPFTTIFTMTKGESFHDILRAIRIAKQDERIKGIFINATPIGIGYVKTMELIDALDDFKQSGKFIYAYLEAGSENQYLRLLPADKIFMPEDGFVEMNGFAITQMFMKGLFSKLGIEFFVDHFEDFKSAGESLNRTSFSDSSKLQLRVILNQRHNEFVNAIAKYRKLDRKQVENILARGVFTADSMKALGLIDEFATEQQVRDKIRDLAFSDVKDEKTKKLRLISTSNYLWSDLPETLTKVKDDAPTIAIIYGSGAIMPDVSQSPFDNENVITPREFVKNLRKARDDKKVKAIILRIDSPGGSVIASDAIWQEIIEAKKEKPVYASMSDVAASGGYYISVPCDTIIAHPMTITGSIGVISAIPIFSDMLKKLDITLDSINTSPSAQDLNVLYPFSKEQRDKFHQRVEGIYHRFINKVSSGRKKSFDEVRAIAKGRVWTGEDAYKIGLVDTLGGIRTAINIAKRRLGVPENELVRIKEYPRPTDSFEKFIKSLMGTDENDDAIIKSSFIQKLFGVDYSLTNQFYQSLPDFMKKQIAYLFDLFSIAKNEQVMIALPYSIDIK
;
A
#
# COMPACT_ATOMS: atom_id res chain seq x y z
N MET A 1 -91.30 17.27 40.33
CA MET A 1 -91.29 18.73 40.58
C MET A 1 -90.12 18.96 41.51
N THR A 2 -89.06 19.71 41.22
CA THR A 2 -88.85 20.84 40.31
C THR A 2 -87.37 20.87 39.89
N ASN A 3 -87.17 21.35 38.68
CA ASN A 3 -85.91 21.54 37.96
C ASN A 3 -85.16 22.76 38.52
N THR A 4 -83.85 22.66 38.77
CA THR A 4 -82.92 23.81 38.77
C THR A 4 -81.49 23.35 38.47
N GLN A 5 -81.09 23.47 37.20
CA GLN A 5 -79.69 23.50 36.78
C GLN A 5 -79.01 24.79 37.30
N ALA A 6 -77.79 24.65 37.82
CA ALA A 6 -76.88 25.78 38.06
C ALA A 6 -75.94 25.97 36.85
N PRO A 7 -75.50 27.21 36.53
CA PRO A 7 -74.90 27.54 35.23
C PRO A 7 -73.40 27.21 35.16
N MET A 8 -72.96 26.74 33.99
CA MET A 8 -71.54 26.55 33.64
C MET A 8 -70.77 27.87 33.58
N THR A 9 -69.59 27.90 34.19
CA THR A 9 -68.62 29.00 34.08
C THR A 9 -67.93 28.96 32.69
N PRO A 10 -67.65 30.10 32.04
CA PRO A 10 -66.99 30.11 30.73
C PRO A 10 -65.48 29.84 30.86
N GLU A 11 -64.94 28.98 30.00
CA GLU A 11 -63.49 28.77 29.86
C GLU A 11 -62.77 30.02 29.33
N PRO A 12 -61.52 30.30 29.77
CA PRO A 12 -60.78 31.48 29.32
C PRO A 12 -60.32 31.36 27.86
N TYR A 13 -60.59 32.42 27.09
CA TYR A 13 -60.24 32.60 25.69
C TYR A 13 -58.72 32.78 25.52
N TYR A 14 -58.00 31.70 25.17
CA TYR A 14 -56.58 31.80 24.81
C TYR A 14 -56.42 32.51 23.45
N SER A 15 -55.80 33.69 23.45
CA SER A 15 -55.45 34.40 22.22
C SER A 15 -54.43 33.59 21.41
N ARG A 16 -54.80 33.22 20.18
CA ARG A 16 -53.89 32.56 19.22
C ARG A 16 -52.73 33.50 18.91
N ARG A 17 -51.57 33.31 19.57
CA ARG A 17 -50.30 33.88 19.11
C ARG A 17 -50.07 33.40 17.68
N ARG A 18 -50.00 34.34 16.71
CA ARG A 18 -49.60 34.04 15.32
C ARG A 18 -48.22 33.41 15.36
N THR A 19 -48.20 32.08 15.28
CA THR A 19 -46.99 31.27 15.31
C THR A 19 -46.18 31.59 14.05
N ARG A 20 -44.93 32.03 14.24
CA ARG A 20 -44.01 32.43 13.16
C ARG A 20 -43.44 31.20 12.44
N TRP A 21 -44.30 30.30 11.97
CA TRP A 21 -43.93 29.07 11.23
C TRP A 21 -43.09 29.36 9.98
N TRP A 22 -43.20 30.58 9.45
CA TRP A 22 -42.40 31.02 8.31
C TRP A 22 -40.90 31.11 8.63
N ILE A 23 -40.48 31.32 9.88
CA ILE A 23 -39.04 31.39 10.24
C ILE A 23 -38.34 30.03 10.07
N PRO A 24 -38.83 28.91 10.64
CA PRO A 24 -38.25 27.60 10.37
C PRO A 24 -38.27 27.21 8.89
N VAL A 25 -39.33 27.56 8.16
CA VAL A 25 -39.43 27.31 6.71
C VAL A 25 -38.39 28.11 5.94
N LEU A 26 -38.12 29.36 6.32
CA LEU A 26 -37.10 30.21 5.69
C LEU A 26 -35.68 29.71 6.01
N ILE A 27 -35.44 29.23 7.24
CA ILE A 27 -34.17 28.59 7.63
C ILE A 27 -33.95 27.29 6.83
N ILE A 28 -34.96 26.43 6.73
CA ILE A 28 -34.89 25.19 5.93
C ILE A 28 -34.68 25.53 4.45
N GLY A 29 -35.36 26.56 3.92
CA GLY A 29 -35.19 27.03 2.55
C GLY A 29 -33.77 27.55 2.27
N VAL A 30 -33.17 28.29 3.20
CA VAL A 30 -31.79 28.78 3.08
C VAL A 30 -30.78 27.64 3.20
N ILE A 31 -30.99 26.67 4.10
CA ILE A 31 -30.14 25.49 4.22
C ILE A 31 -30.23 24.62 2.97
N PHE A 32 -31.44 24.40 2.45
CA PHE A 32 -31.67 23.63 1.23
C PHE A 32 -31.09 24.32 -0.01
N LEU A 33 -31.26 25.64 -0.12
CA LEU A 33 -30.65 26.44 -1.18
C LEU A 33 -29.11 26.43 -1.06
N GLY A 34 -28.56 26.53 0.15
CA GLY A 34 -27.13 26.39 0.41
C GLY A 34 -26.60 25.01 0.05
N PHE A 35 -27.37 23.95 0.31
CA PHE A 35 -27.04 22.57 -0.05
C PHE A 35 -27.12 22.33 -1.55
N ILE A 36 -28.12 22.89 -2.24
CA ILE A 36 -28.20 22.87 -3.71
C ILE A 36 -27.06 23.67 -4.32
N ILE A 37 -26.72 24.84 -3.78
CA ILE A 37 -25.57 25.63 -4.24
C ILE A 37 -24.28 24.87 -3.99
N LEU A 38 -24.14 24.14 -2.88
CA LEU A 38 -22.99 23.28 -2.60
C LEU A 38 -22.92 22.11 -3.59
N ILE A 39 -24.02 21.40 -3.85
CA ILE A 39 -24.09 20.31 -4.83
C ILE A 39 -23.82 20.83 -6.24
N TYR A 40 -24.44 21.95 -6.62
CA TYR A 40 -24.23 22.59 -7.91
C TYR A 40 -22.80 23.13 -8.03
N SER A 41 -22.21 23.67 -6.98
CA SER A 41 -20.79 24.03 -6.89
C SER A 41 -19.90 22.80 -7.08
N VAL A 42 -20.22 21.67 -6.45
CA VAL A 42 -19.50 20.41 -6.61
C VAL A 42 -19.67 19.84 -8.02
N LEU A 43 -20.87 19.88 -8.61
CA LEU A 43 -21.16 19.37 -9.96
C LEU A 43 -20.56 20.27 -11.05
N THR A 44 -20.66 21.59 -10.92
CA THR A 44 -20.01 22.53 -11.84
C THR A 44 -18.50 22.57 -11.67
N SER A 45 -17.98 22.32 -10.46
CA SER A 45 -16.54 22.09 -10.29
C SER A 45 -16.09 20.78 -10.91
N ILE A 46 -16.92 19.72 -10.93
CA ILE A 46 -16.63 18.48 -11.67
C ILE A 46 -16.54 18.74 -13.19
N ASP A 47 -17.54 19.41 -13.79
CA ASP A 47 -17.54 19.73 -15.23
C ASP A 47 -16.40 20.70 -15.62
N SER A 48 -16.11 21.70 -14.78
CA SER A 48 -15.00 22.63 -15.01
C SER A 48 -13.61 22.04 -14.72
N PHE A 49 -13.50 20.89 -14.05
CA PHE A 49 -12.24 20.18 -13.84
C PHE A 49 -11.93 19.16 -14.95
N PHE A 50 -12.95 18.51 -15.51
CA PHE A 50 -12.78 17.81 -16.79
C PHE A 50 -12.47 18.79 -17.93
N ALA A 51 -12.78 20.07 -17.74
CA ALA A 51 -12.39 21.18 -18.60
C ALA A 51 -11.16 21.98 -18.10
N LYS A 52 -10.50 21.61 -16.98
CA LYS A 52 -9.28 22.33 -16.56
C LYS A 52 -8.21 22.08 -17.61
N GLU A 53 -7.69 23.17 -18.16
CA GLU A 53 -6.57 23.11 -19.08
C GLU A 53 -5.42 22.32 -18.43
N PRO A 54 -4.80 21.38 -19.17
CA PRO A 54 -3.70 20.59 -18.64
C PRO A 54 -2.60 21.50 -18.11
N VAL A 55 -1.89 21.06 -17.07
CA VAL A 55 -0.75 21.84 -16.54
C VAL A 55 0.22 22.11 -17.68
N GLU A 56 0.39 23.37 -18.06
CA GLU A 56 1.30 23.75 -19.14
C GLU A 56 2.75 23.55 -18.69
N VAL A 57 3.50 22.69 -19.37
CA VAL A 57 4.93 22.54 -19.13
C VAL A 57 5.69 23.53 -20.00
N LYS A 58 6.23 24.56 -19.36
CA LYS A 58 7.06 25.58 -20.03
C LYS A 58 8.47 25.08 -20.26
N SER A 59 9.17 25.64 -21.24
CA SER A 59 10.60 25.41 -21.43
C SER A 59 11.39 25.74 -20.16
N ASN A 60 12.54 25.10 -19.97
CA ASN A 60 13.43 25.28 -18.81
C ASN A 60 12.78 24.85 -17.48
N THR A 61 11.95 23.81 -17.53
CA THR A 61 11.35 23.17 -16.35
C THR A 61 12.25 22.03 -15.85
N VAL A 62 12.18 21.76 -14.55
CA VAL A 62 12.94 20.69 -13.89
C VAL A 62 11.96 19.76 -13.19
N LEU A 63 12.11 18.45 -13.41
CA LEU A 63 11.29 17.44 -12.77
C LEU A 63 11.71 17.31 -11.30
N TYR A 64 10.76 17.39 -10.38
CA TYR A 64 11.02 17.40 -8.94
C TYR A 64 10.56 16.10 -8.29
N LEU A 65 11.51 15.34 -7.74
CA LEU A 65 11.28 14.11 -6.98
C LEU A 65 11.38 14.43 -5.49
N ASN A 66 10.24 14.51 -4.80
CA ASN A 66 10.20 14.92 -3.40
C ASN A 66 9.38 13.99 -2.50
N PHE A 67 9.18 12.74 -2.94
CA PHE A 67 8.55 11.61 -2.23
C PHE A 67 7.81 12.05 -0.96
N LYS A 68 6.58 12.57 -1.13
CA LYS A 68 5.78 13.18 -0.04
C LYS A 68 5.05 12.16 0.82
N SER A 69 4.90 10.93 0.33
CA SER A 69 4.31 9.79 0.99
C SER A 69 5.12 8.53 0.66
N GLU A 70 4.92 7.46 1.42
CA GLU A 70 5.48 6.15 1.10
C GLU A 70 5.12 5.77 -0.35
N LEU A 71 6.11 5.26 -1.09
CA LEU A 71 5.94 4.90 -2.49
C LEU A 71 5.30 3.52 -2.59
N GLU A 72 3.99 3.52 -2.72
CA GLU A 72 3.21 2.30 -2.94
C GLU A 72 3.27 1.85 -4.42
N GLU A 73 3.19 0.54 -4.64
CA GLU A 73 3.02 -0.03 -5.98
C GLU A 73 1.72 0.44 -6.63
N VAL A 74 0.66 0.61 -5.83
CA VAL A 74 -0.63 1.14 -6.27
C VAL A 74 -0.75 2.56 -5.75
N GLY A 75 -0.95 3.52 -6.65
CA GLY A 75 -1.31 4.88 -6.26
C GLY A 75 -2.71 4.88 -5.66
N ARG A 76 -2.81 4.68 -4.35
CA ARG A 76 -4.07 4.78 -3.61
C ARG A 76 -4.26 6.21 -3.15
N THR A 77 -5.45 6.75 -3.35
CA THR A 77 -5.91 7.95 -2.65
C THR A 77 -7.10 7.59 -1.80
N ASP A 78 -7.08 8.05 -0.55
CA ASP A 78 -8.26 7.99 0.29
C ASP A 78 -9.41 8.69 -0.48
N PRO A 79 -10.60 8.09 -0.57
CA PRO A 79 -11.69 8.66 -1.33
C PRO A 79 -12.06 10.10 -0.92
N PHE A 80 -11.90 10.46 0.37
CA PHE A 80 -12.06 11.85 0.81
C PHE A 80 -10.99 12.74 0.21
N THR A 81 -9.71 12.33 0.19
CA THR A 81 -8.68 13.12 -0.50
C THR A 81 -8.98 13.23 -2.00
N THR A 82 -9.44 12.16 -2.65
CA THR A 82 -9.84 12.20 -4.06
C THR A 82 -11.01 13.17 -4.29
N ILE A 83 -11.90 13.36 -3.32
CA ILE A 83 -13.06 14.27 -3.44
C ILE A 83 -12.70 15.71 -3.07
N PHE A 84 -11.93 15.91 -2.00
CA PHE A 84 -11.60 17.22 -1.46
C PHE A 84 -10.33 17.84 -2.08
N THR A 85 -9.29 17.04 -2.30
CA THR A 85 -8.05 17.51 -2.92
C THR A 85 -8.00 17.19 -4.41
N MET A 86 -8.87 16.30 -4.91
CA MET A 86 -8.95 15.92 -6.34
C MET A 86 -7.59 15.54 -6.94
N THR A 87 -6.71 14.99 -6.11
CA THR A 87 -5.42 14.45 -6.51
C THR A 87 -5.52 12.93 -6.56
N LYS A 88 -4.97 12.31 -7.61
CA LYS A 88 -4.77 10.85 -7.68
C LYS A 88 -3.50 10.51 -6.90
N GLY A 89 -3.51 9.39 -6.17
CA GLY A 89 -2.30 8.84 -5.57
C GLY A 89 -1.31 8.51 -6.68
N GLU A 90 -0.08 8.95 -6.53
CA GLU A 90 0.99 8.62 -7.46
C GLU A 90 1.48 7.20 -7.18
N SER A 91 1.46 6.35 -8.20
CA SER A 91 2.06 5.01 -8.08
C SER A 91 3.57 5.06 -8.29
N PHE A 92 4.29 4.07 -7.77
CA PHE A 92 5.71 3.92 -8.08
C PHE A 92 5.98 3.83 -9.59
N HIS A 93 5.11 3.13 -10.34
CA HIS A 93 5.23 3.05 -11.80
C HIS A 93 5.03 4.39 -12.51
N ASP A 94 4.14 5.25 -12.01
CA ASP A 94 3.96 6.62 -12.51
C ASP A 94 5.28 7.41 -12.40
N ILE A 95 6.02 7.30 -11.29
CA ILE A 95 7.33 7.97 -11.13
C ILE A 95 8.34 7.49 -12.17
N LEU A 96 8.47 6.17 -12.36
CA LEU A 96 9.37 5.60 -13.38
C LEU A 96 8.98 6.07 -14.79
N ARG A 97 7.68 6.14 -15.07
CA ARG A 97 7.14 6.62 -16.35
C ARG A 97 7.45 8.10 -16.56
N ALA A 98 7.29 8.93 -15.53
CA ALA A 98 7.58 10.36 -15.58
C ALA A 98 9.06 10.62 -15.89
N ILE A 99 9.97 9.92 -15.20
CA ILE A 99 11.42 10.01 -15.46
C ILE A 99 11.74 9.62 -16.91
N ARG A 100 11.16 8.51 -17.40
CA ARG A 100 11.36 8.03 -18.77
C ARG A 100 10.86 9.03 -19.83
N ILE A 101 9.71 9.67 -19.62
CA ILE A 101 9.18 10.68 -20.55
C ILE A 101 10.05 11.95 -20.49
N ALA A 102 10.40 12.39 -19.28
CA ALA A 102 11.25 13.56 -19.05
C ALA A 102 12.63 13.44 -19.72
N LYS A 103 13.17 12.22 -19.87
CA LYS A 103 14.39 11.96 -20.64
C LYS A 103 14.32 12.53 -22.06
N GLN A 104 13.17 12.39 -22.72
CA GLN A 104 12.97 12.76 -24.13
C GLN A 104 12.36 14.17 -24.31
N ASP A 105 11.72 14.73 -23.27
CA ASP A 105 11.06 16.04 -23.35
C ASP A 105 12.07 17.20 -23.25
N GLU A 106 12.32 17.92 -24.35
CA GLU A 106 13.27 19.04 -24.42
C GLU A 106 12.95 20.20 -23.46
N ARG A 107 11.68 20.30 -23.02
CA ARG A 107 11.24 21.33 -22.05
C ARG A 107 11.77 21.03 -20.65
N ILE A 108 12.01 19.76 -20.35
CA ILE A 108 12.63 19.31 -19.09
C ILE A 108 14.16 19.32 -19.23
N LYS A 109 14.84 20.12 -18.41
CA LYS A 109 16.29 20.31 -18.44
C LYS A 109 17.06 19.40 -17.49
N GLY A 110 16.39 18.83 -16.50
CA GLY A 110 17.01 17.97 -15.50
C GLY A 110 16.04 17.48 -14.44
N ILE A 111 16.58 16.78 -13.45
CA ILE A 111 15.88 16.28 -12.28
C ILE A 111 16.46 16.94 -11.02
N PHE A 112 15.57 17.35 -10.12
CA PHE A 112 15.91 17.71 -8.75
C PHE A 112 15.32 16.68 -7.78
N ILE A 113 16.18 16.01 -7.01
CA ILE A 113 15.79 15.03 -6.00
C ILE A 113 15.92 15.66 -4.62
N ASN A 114 14.83 15.70 -3.85
CA ASN A 114 14.86 16.06 -2.44
C ASN A 114 14.65 14.80 -1.59
N ALA A 115 15.66 14.46 -0.78
CA ALA A 115 15.69 13.24 0.00
C ALA A 115 14.83 13.37 1.28
N THR A 116 13.53 13.12 1.16
CA THR A 116 12.61 13.12 2.32
C THR A 116 12.87 11.95 3.28
N PRO A 117 12.51 12.03 4.57
CA PRO A 117 12.68 10.92 5.53
C PRO A 117 11.82 9.67 5.26
N ILE A 118 11.13 9.63 4.12
CA ILE A 118 10.20 8.55 3.79
C ILE A 118 10.97 7.31 3.37
N GLY A 119 10.60 6.19 3.99
CA GLY A 119 11.08 4.86 3.65
C GLY A 119 10.58 4.44 2.27
N ILE A 120 11.52 4.02 1.41
CA ILE A 120 11.23 3.38 0.13
C ILE A 120 11.85 1.98 0.21
N GLY A 121 11.11 0.98 -0.22
CA GLY A 121 11.64 -0.38 -0.29
C GLY A 121 12.89 -0.46 -1.17
N TYR A 122 13.83 -1.33 -0.79
CA TYR A 122 15.14 -1.42 -1.45
C TYR A 122 15.03 -1.76 -2.94
N VAL A 123 14.10 -2.62 -3.35
CA VAL A 123 13.87 -2.93 -4.77
C VAL A 123 13.34 -1.72 -5.52
N LYS A 124 12.37 -1.00 -4.94
CA LYS A 124 11.86 0.26 -5.54
C LYS A 124 12.98 1.30 -5.64
N THR A 125 13.85 1.42 -4.63
CA THR A 125 15.04 2.28 -4.69
C THR A 125 15.97 1.88 -5.84
N MET A 126 16.21 0.59 -6.06
CA MET A 126 17.07 0.14 -7.15
C MET A 126 16.41 0.32 -8.53
N GLU A 127 15.11 0.09 -8.67
CA GLU A 127 14.39 0.39 -9.92
C GLU A 127 14.35 1.90 -10.24
N LEU A 128 14.29 2.73 -9.20
CA LEU A 128 14.46 4.19 -9.34
C LEU A 128 15.89 4.51 -9.82
N ILE A 129 16.91 3.89 -9.24
CA ILE A 129 18.31 4.06 -9.67
C ILE A 129 18.47 3.66 -11.14
N ASP A 130 17.89 2.53 -11.58
CA ASP A 130 17.92 2.11 -12.98
C ASP A 130 17.26 3.14 -13.92
N ALA A 131 16.15 3.75 -13.50
CA ALA A 131 15.48 4.80 -14.26
C ALA A 131 16.29 6.10 -14.30
N LEU A 132 16.97 6.47 -13.21
CA LEU A 132 17.85 7.63 -13.16
C LEU A 132 19.11 7.41 -14.01
N ASP A 133 19.74 6.24 -13.94
CA ASP A 133 20.86 5.85 -14.81
C ASP A 133 20.48 5.94 -16.30
N ASP A 134 19.26 5.48 -16.66
CA ASP A 134 18.73 5.63 -18.00
C ASP A 134 18.52 7.10 -18.39
N PHE A 135 17.99 7.93 -17.48
CA PHE A 135 17.79 9.37 -17.68
C PHE A 135 19.12 10.09 -17.93
N LYS A 136 20.18 9.76 -17.19
CA LYS A 136 21.51 10.38 -17.35
C LYS A 136 22.06 10.28 -18.77
N GLN A 137 21.68 9.24 -19.52
CA GLN A 137 22.12 9.07 -20.91
C GLN A 137 21.62 10.20 -21.84
N SER A 138 20.62 10.98 -21.42
CA SER A 138 20.19 12.19 -22.16
C SER A 138 21.14 13.37 -22.05
N GLY A 139 22.11 13.33 -21.13
CA GLY A 139 22.98 14.47 -20.82
C GLY A 139 22.35 15.56 -19.95
N LYS A 140 21.09 15.40 -19.56
CA LYS A 140 20.38 16.30 -18.63
C LYS A 140 20.89 16.09 -17.20
N PHE A 141 20.94 17.17 -16.42
CA PHE A 141 21.49 17.11 -15.07
C PHE A 141 20.54 16.41 -14.08
N ILE A 142 21.11 15.79 -13.04
CA ILE A 142 20.41 15.28 -11.87
C ILE A 142 21.08 15.87 -10.62
N TYR A 143 20.39 16.77 -9.92
CA TYR A 143 20.88 17.35 -8.66
C TYR A 143 20.09 16.78 -7.49
N ALA A 144 20.76 16.46 -6.40
CA ALA A 144 20.16 15.88 -5.20
C ALA A 144 20.45 16.74 -3.97
N TYR A 145 19.47 16.91 -3.09
CA TYR A 145 19.61 17.56 -1.79
C TYR A 145 19.31 16.56 -0.67
N LEU A 146 20.19 16.50 0.31
CA LEU A 146 20.07 15.69 1.51
C LEU A 146 20.37 16.56 2.73
N GLU A 147 19.38 16.76 3.59
CA GLU A 147 19.56 17.50 4.85
C GLU A 147 20.02 16.57 5.97
N ALA A 148 19.24 15.52 6.20
CA ALA A 148 19.60 14.41 7.05
C ALA A 148 19.05 13.11 6.49
N GLY A 149 19.66 11.98 6.84
CA GLY A 149 19.06 10.70 6.45
C GLY A 149 19.80 9.45 6.88
N SER A 150 19.45 8.35 6.21
CA SER A 150 19.93 6.98 6.42
C SER A 150 20.61 6.41 5.16
N GLU A 151 21.13 5.18 5.22
CA GLU A 151 21.70 4.47 4.07
C GLU A 151 20.74 4.43 2.88
N ASN A 152 19.47 4.08 3.11
CA ASN A 152 18.49 3.98 2.02
C ASN A 152 18.22 5.34 1.38
N GLN A 153 18.16 6.39 2.19
CA GLN A 153 17.96 7.75 1.69
C GLN A 153 19.15 8.27 0.91
N TYR A 154 20.38 7.89 1.29
CA TYR A 154 21.59 8.23 0.55
C TYR A 154 21.72 7.40 -0.73
N LEU A 155 21.41 6.10 -0.68
CA LEU A 155 21.47 5.16 -1.80
C LEU A 155 20.72 5.67 -3.04
N ARG A 156 19.49 6.16 -2.88
CA ARG A 156 18.67 6.70 -3.98
C ARG A 156 19.20 8.00 -4.60
N LEU A 157 20.15 8.68 -3.97
CA LEU A 157 20.75 9.93 -4.48
C LEU A 157 22.04 9.68 -5.23
N LEU A 158 22.63 8.49 -5.09
CA LEU A 158 23.92 8.16 -5.71
C LEU A 158 23.96 8.36 -7.24
N PRO A 159 22.86 8.18 -8.00
CA PRO A 159 22.86 8.52 -9.43
C PRO A 159 22.99 10.02 -9.73
N ALA A 160 22.80 10.91 -8.77
CA ALA A 160 22.90 12.35 -9.00
C ALA A 160 24.30 12.75 -9.49
N ASP A 161 24.35 13.79 -10.32
CA ASP A 161 25.61 14.41 -10.75
C ASP A 161 26.25 15.20 -9.61
N LYS A 162 25.42 15.80 -8.74
CA LYS A 162 25.84 16.44 -7.50
C LYS A 162 24.86 16.17 -6.37
N ILE A 163 25.40 15.80 -5.22
CA ILE A 163 24.71 15.69 -3.94
C ILE A 163 25.10 16.88 -3.08
N PHE A 164 24.10 17.66 -2.67
CA PHE A 164 24.24 18.84 -1.83
C PHE A 164 23.73 18.56 -0.43
N MET A 165 24.39 19.15 0.57
CA MET A 165 24.05 19.01 1.98
C MET A 165 24.30 20.32 2.72
N PRO A 166 23.46 20.76 3.67
CA PRO A 166 23.79 21.90 4.53
C PRO A 166 24.94 21.54 5.49
N GLU A 167 25.65 22.54 6.01
CA GLU A 167 26.83 22.33 6.88
C GLU A 167 26.49 21.53 8.15
N ASP A 168 25.31 21.76 8.73
CA ASP A 168 24.82 21.04 9.92
C ASP A 168 24.12 19.70 9.61
N GLY A 169 24.16 19.27 8.34
CA GLY A 169 23.53 18.02 7.93
C GLY A 169 24.27 16.77 8.44
N PHE A 170 23.54 15.67 8.61
CA PHE A 170 24.13 14.39 8.98
C PHE A 170 23.45 13.18 8.33
N VAL A 171 24.20 12.10 8.14
CA VAL A 171 23.66 10.81 7.65
C VAL A 171 24.09 9.69 8.58
N GLU A 172 23.11 8.91 9.02
CA GLU A 172 23.33 7.65 9.71
C GLU A 172 23.56 6.55 8.67
N MET A 173 24.77 6.02 8.64
CA MET A 173 25.16 4.85 7.85
C MET A 173 25.84 3.81 8.76
N ASN A 174 25.12 3.36 9.79
CA ASN A 174 25.57 2.47 10.87
C ASN A 174 25.48 0.97 10.54
N GLY A 175 25.02 0.64 9.34
CA GLY A 175 24.99 -0.70 8.81
C GLY A 175 23.64 -1.40 8.97
N PHE A 176 23.55 -2.58 8.37
CA PHE A 176 22.30 -3.32 8.28
C PHE A 176 22.18 -4.27 9.48
N ALA A 177 21.23 -3.98 10.37
CA ALA A 177 20.90 -4.83 11.50
C ALA A 177 19.40 -5.15 11.56
N ILE A 178 19.05 -6.25 12.22
CA ILE A 178 17.66 -6.62 12.52
C ILE A 178 17.54 -6.83 14.02
N THR A 179 16.65 -6.06 14.62
CA THR A 179 16.25 -6.21 16.02
C THR A 179 14.81 -6.69 16.05
N GLN A 180 14.57 -7.85 16.66
CA GLN A 180 13.23 -8.40 16.82
C GLN A 180 12.90 -8.59 18.30
N MET A 181 11.71 -8.15 18.69
CA MET A 181 11.17 -8.42 20.02
C MET A 181 10.66 -9.86 20.10
N PHE A 182 11.01 -10.54 21.19
CA PHE A 182 10.52 -11.89 21.50
C PHE A 182 9.58 -11.82 22.71
N MET A 183 8.32 -12.19 22.48
CA MET A 183 7.20 -11.99 23.39
C MET A 183 6.80 -13.24 24.17
N LYS A 184 7.46 -14.39 23.96
CA LYS A 184 7.20 -15.63 24.71
C LYS A 184 7.15 -15.40 26.22
N GLY A 185 8.12 -14.64 26.75
CA GLY A 185 8.19 -14.33 28.18
C GLY A 185 7.00 -13.51 28.68
N LEU A 186 6.53 -12.54 27.88
CA LEU A 186 5.32 -11.77 28.18
C LEU A 186 4.08 -12.67 28.18
N PHE A 187 3.87 -13.45 27.13
CA PHE A 187 2.71 -14.32 27.01
C PHE A 187 2.66 -15.38 28.11
N SER A 188 3.81 -15.98 28.45
CA SER A 188 3.92 -16.92 29.57
C SER A 188 3.51 -16.28 30.90
N LYS A 189 3.87 -15.00 31.14
CA LYS A 189 3.43 -14.25 32.32
C LYS A 189 1.93 -14.02 32.34
N LEU A 190 1.32 -13.75 31.18
CA LEU A 190 -0.14 -13.63 31.03
C LEU A 190 -0.87 -14.98 31.09
N GLY A 191 -0.16 -16.12 31.03
CA GLY A 191 -0.78 -17.45 30.97
C GLY A 191 -1.26 -17.83 29.56
N ILE A 192 -0.68 -17.23 28.53
CA ILE A 192 -0.98 -17.53 27.13
C ILE A 192 0.20 -18.34 26.57
N GLU A 193 -0.06 -19.57 26.11
CA GLU A 193 0.89 -20.37 25.35
C GLU A 193 0.64 -20.14 23.85
N PHE A 194 1.68 -19.81 23.07
CA PHE A 194 1.57 -19.87 21.61
C PHE A 194 2.07 -21.22 21.12
N PHE A 195 1.16 -22.10 20.72
CA PHE A 195 1.49 -23.30 19.96
C PHE A 195 1.80 -22.90 18.52
N VAL A 196 3.09 -22.89 18.18
CA VAL A 196 3.54 -22.57 16.82
C VAL A 196 4.10 -23.82 16.17
N ASP A 197 3.49 -24.21 15.06
CA ASP A 197 3.95 -25.29 14.20
C ASP A 197 4.70 -24.69 13.01
N HIS A 198 6.03 -24.76 13.08
CA HIS A 198 6.93 -24.34 12.01
C HIS A 198 7.21 -25.56 11.14
N PHE A 199 6.58 -25.64 9.97
CA PHE A 199 6.87 -26.73 9.05
C PHE A 199 8.20 -26.45 8.33
N GLU A 200 9.26 -27.10 8.82
CA GLU A 200 10.67 -27.00 8.41
C GLU A 200 11.47 -25.80 8.98
N ASP A 201 12.79 -25.96 9.02
CA ASP A 201 13.71 -25.22 9.90
C ASP A 201 13.80 -23.70 9.69
N PHE A 202 13.54 -23.20 8.48
CA PHE A 202 13.73 -21.78 8.15
C PHE A 202 12.44 -20.95 8.21
N LYS A 203 11.28 -21.57 8.49
CA LYS A 203 10.00 -20.85 8.56
C LYS A 203 9.88 -20.07 9.88
N SER A 204 10.51 -18.90 9.96
CA SER A 204 10.77 -18.20 11.24
C SER A 204 9.69 -17.22 11.72
N ALA A 205 8.63 -16.96 10.94
CA ALA A 205 7.72 -15.83 11.20
C ALA A 205 7.02 -15.87 12.58
N GLY A 206 6.86 -17.04 13.19
CA GLY A 206 6.24 -17.21 14.51
C GLY A 206 7.22 -17.31 15.68
N GLU A 207 8.53 -17.23 15.44
CA GLU A 207 9.55 -17.42 16.50
C GLU A 207 9.43 -16.37 17.61
N SER A 208 9.01 -15.14 17.28
CA SER A 208 8.78 -14.08 18.27
C SER A 208 7.70 -14.43 19.29
N LEU A 209 6.79 -15.37 18.97
CA LEU A 209 5.66 -15.73 19.84
C LEU A 209 6.02 -16.87 20.80
N ASN A 210 6.84 -17.85 20.37
CA ASN A 210 7.13 -19.08 21.13
C ASN A 210 8.62 -19.25 21.53
N ARG A 211 9.53 -18.36 21.11
CA ARG A 211 10.95 -18.35 21.50
C ARG A 211 11.32 -17.05 22.21
N THR A 212 12.53 -17.02 22.77
CA THR A 212 13.14 -15.83 23.41
C THR A 212 14.30 -15.24 22.58
N SER A 213 14.67 -15.91 21.48
CA SER A 213 15.72 -15.49 20.56
C SER A 213 15.57 -16.23 19.24
N PHE A 214 16.25 -15.73 18.20
CA PHE A 214 16.31 -16.36 16.88
C PHE A 214 16.87 -17.78 16.97
N SER A 215 16.30 -18.71 16.20
CA SER A 215 16.97 -19.98 15.90
C SER A 215 18.24 -19.76 15.06
N ASP A 216 19.11 -20.77 14.99
CA ASP A 216 20.34 -20.68 14.19
C ASP A 216 20.04 -20.62 12.69
N SER A 217 18.99 -21.31 12.23
CA SER A 217 18.48 -21.19 10.86
C SER A 217 17.99 -19.78 10.55
N SER A 218 17.23 -19.16 11.46
CA SER A 218 16.82 -17.75 11.36
C SER A 218 18.03 -16.81 11.30
N LYS A 219 19.01 -16.98 12.19
CA LYS A 219 20.24 -16.15 12.18
C LYS A 219 20.98 -16.27 10.86
N LEU A 220 21.09 -17.49 10.32
CA LEU A 220 21.76 -17.74 9.04
C LEU A 220 21.06 -17.00 7.89
N GLN A 221 19.74 -17.18 7.73
CA GLN A 221 19.02 -16.54 6.62
C GLN A 221 19.01 -15.00 6.72
N LEU A 222 18.84 -14.46 7.94
CA LEU A 222 18.85 -13.01 8.16
C LEU A 222 20.23 -12.43 7.88
N ARG A 223 21.30 -13.13 8.28
CA ARG A 223 22.69 -12.73 7.97
C ARG A 223 22.95 -12.67 6.46
N VAL A 224 22.45 -13.65 5.70
CA VAL A 224 22.57 -13.66 4.23
C VAL A 224 21.90 -12.42 3.63
N ILE A 225 20.66 -12.12 4.05
CA ILE A 225 19.92 -10.93 3.57
C ILE A 225 20.66 -9.63 3.93
N LEU A 226 21.14 -9.50 5.17
CA LEU A 226 21.85 -8.30 5.62
C LEU A 226 23.18 -8.11 4.89
N ASN A 227 23.95 -9.18 4.71
CA ASN A 227 25.19 -9.14 3.96
C ASN A 227 24.97 -8.75 2.50
N GLN A 228 23.90 -9.23 1.86
CA GLN A 228 23.60 -8.83 0.49
C GLN A 228 23.20 -7.35 0.39
N ARG A 229 22.32 -6.87 1.28
CA ARG A 229 21.97 -5.43 1.33
C ARG A 229 23.21 -4.56 1.55
N HIS A 230 24.08 -4.98 2.46
CA HIS A 230 25.37 -4.32 2.70
C HIS A 230 26.24 -4.31 1.46
N ASN A 231 26.43 -5.47 0.80
CA ASN A 231 27.26 -5.59 -0.38
C ASN A 231 26.77 -4.70 -1.53
N GLU A 232 25.47 -4.66 -1.76
CA GLU A 232 24.87 -3.83 -2.79
C GLU A 232 25.01 -2.33 -2.47
N PHE A 233 24.81 -1.93 -1.22
CA PHE A 233 25.01 -0.55 -0.79
C PHE A 233 26.47 -0.11 -0.98
N VAL A 234 27.42 -0.95 -0.56
CA VAL A 234 28.85 -0.74 -0.76
C VAL A 234 29.19 -0.65 -2.25
N ASN A 235 28.66 -1.56 -3.08
CA ASN A 235 28.87 -1.58 -4.53
C ASN A 235 28.32 -0.31 -5.18
N ALA A 236 27.15 0.17 -4.76
CA ALA A 236 26.56 1.39 -5.26
C ALA A 236 27.45 2.61 -4.92
N ILE A 237 27.90 2.75 -3.66
CA ILE A 237 28.80 3.85 -3.27
C ILE A 237 30.10 3.77 -4.07
N ALA A 238 30.72 2.59 -4.16
CA ALA A 238 31.95 2.40 -4.92
C ALA A 238 31.78 2.80 -6.40
N LYS A 239 30.68 2.38 -7.04
CA LYS A 239 30.33 2.72 -8.43
C LYS A 239 30.16 4.23 -8.61
N TYR A 240 29.29 4.86 -7.83
CA TYR A 240 28.87 6.24 -8.08
C TYR A 240 29.85 7.29 -7.54
N ARG A 241 30.47 7.02 -6.39
CA ARG A 241 31.48 7.92 -5.79
C ARG A 241 32.90 7.62 -6.27
N LYS A 242 33.08 6.60 -7.13
CA LYS A 242 34.37 6.18 -7.71
C LYS A 242 35.43 5.88 -6.64
N LEU A 243 34.99 5.20 -5.58
CA LEU A 243 35.84 4.79 -4.46
C LEU A 243 36.17 3.31 -4.57
N ASP A 244 37.34 2.90 -4.09
CA ASP A 244 37.65 1.48 -3.98
C ASP A 244 36.72 0.82 -2.96
N ARG A 245 36.30 -0.42 -3.23
CA ARG A 245 35.35 -1.13 -2.39
C ARG A 245 35.84 -1.23 -0.93
N LYS A 246 37.12 -1.53 -0.71
CA LYS A 246 37.69 -1.66 0.64
C LYS A 246 37.75 -0.31 1.35
N GLN A 247 37.94 0.78 0.61
CA GLN A 247 37.83 2.14 1.16
C GLN A 247 36.41 2.42 1.64
N VAL A 248 35.39 2.07 0.86
CA VAL A 248 33.98 2.23 1.26
C VAL A 248 33.67 1.43 2.52
N GLU A 249 34.11 0.17 2.60
CA GLU A 249 33.91 -0.67 3.80
C GLU A 249 34.56 -0.03 5.04
N ASN A 250 35.79 0.48 4.92
CA ASN A 250 36.46 1.21 6.00
C ASN A 250 35.75 2.51 6.38
N ILE A 251 35.18 3.21 5.38
CA ILE A 251 34.43 4.44 5.59
C ILE A 251 33.20 4.16 6.46
N LEU A 252 32.39 3.17 6.06
CA LEU A 252 31.12 2.83 6.70
C LEU A 252 31.27 2.31 8.13
N ALA A 253 32.47 1.87 8.54
CA ALA A 253 32.75 1.48 9.93
C ALA A 253 32.55 2.62 10.95
N ARG A 254 32.45 3.88 10.51
CA ARG A 254 32.21 5.06 11.37
C ARG A 254 30.78 5.16 11.89
N GLY A 255 29.81 4.67 11.14
CA GLY A 255 28.40 4.72 11.46
C GLY A 255 27.71 6.06 11.22
N VAL A 256 28.13 7.16 11.85
CA VAL A 256 27.46 8.48 11.66
C VAL A 256 28.38 9.47 10.97
N PHE A 257 27.83 10.20 10.01
CA PHE A 257 28.57 11.11 9.14
C PHE A 257 28.00 12.52 9.23
N THR A 258 28.83 13.50 9.59
CA THR A 258 28.53 14.92 9.42
C THR A 258 28.79 15.36 7.98
N ALA A 259 28.21 16.48 7.56
CA ALA A 259 28.46 17.05 6.23
C ALA A 259 29.97 17.21 5.94
N ASP A 260 30.76 17.71 6.90
CA ASP A 260 32.22 17.82 6.78
C ASP A 260 32.89 16.48 6.45
N SER A 261 32.54 15.45 7.20
CA SER A 261 33.11 14.12 7.00
C SER A 261 32.69 13.53 5.65
N MET A 262 31.43 13.71 5.24
CA MET A 262 30.95 13.25 3.94
C MET A 262 31.66 13.97 2.81
N LYS A 263 31.88 15.29 2.93
CA LYS A 263 32.58 16.09 1.92
C LYS A 263 34.05 15.69 1.81
N ALA A 264 34.74 15.53 2.94
CA ALA A 264 36.14 15.12 2.99
C ALA A 264 36.37 13.71 2.42
N LEU A 265 35.40 12.80 2.59
CA LEU A 265 35.44 11.44 2.08
C LEU A 265 34.90 11.30 0.65
N GLY A 266 34.49 12.41 0.02
CA GLY A 266 33.94 12.42 -1.33
C GLY A 266 32.57 11.74 -1.45
N LEU A 267 31.79 11.66 -0.37
CA LEU A 267 30.43 11.11 -0.36
C LEU A 267 29.37 12.15 -0.77
N ILE A 268 29.65 13.44 -0.58
CA ILE A 268 28.84 14.55 -1.11
C ILE A 268 29.70 15.50 -1.93
N ASP A 269 29.04 16.36 -2.70
CA ASP A 269 29.71 17.21 -3.70
C ASP A 269 29.83 18.67 -3.25
N GLU A 270 28.86 19.26 -2.56
CA GLU A 270 28.93 20.67 -2.14
C GLU A 270 28.11 20.93 -0.88
N PHE A 271 28.55 21.91 -0.07
CA PHE A 271 27.70 22.49 0.97
C PHE A 271 26.73 23.49 0.36
N ALA A 272 25.45 23.32 0.63
CA ALA A 272 24.41 24.25 0.21
C ALA A 272 23.14 24.06 1.01
N THR A 273 22.43 25.15 1.31
CA THR A 273 21.04 25.10 1.74
C THR A 273 20.13 24.71 0.57
N GLU A 274 18.92 24.20 0.84
CA GLU A 274 17.97 23.86 -0.21
C GLU A 274 17.71 25.04 -1.17
N GLN A 275 17.65 26.27 -0.63
CA GLN A 275 17.45 27.48 -1.44
C GLN A 275 18.63 27.73 -2.38
N GLN A 276 19.87 27.58 -1.91
CA GLN A 276 21.06 27.72 -2.76
C GLN A 276 21.12 26.64 -3.86
N VAL A 277 20.66 25.42 -3.57
CA VAL A 277 20.53 24.36 -4.58
C VAL A 277 19.50 24.74 -5.64
N ARG A 278 18.34 25.27 -5.21
CA ARG A 278 17.30 25.78 -6.12
C ARG A 278 17.83 26.90 -7.02
N ASP A 279 18.63 27.82 -6.48
CA ASP A 279 19.27 28.88 -7.28
C ASP A 279 20.26 28.31 -8.30
N LYS A 280 21.10 27.34 -7.92
CA LYS A 280 22.00 26.64 -8.86
C LYS A 280 21.24 25.92 -9.97
N ILE A 281 20.14 25.25 -9.63
CA ILE A 281 19.27 24.56 -10.60
C ILE A 281 18.62 25.55 -11.56
N ARG A 282 18.16 26.71 -11.05
CA ARG A 282 17.63 27.78 -11.89
C ARG A 282 18.68 28.20 -12.93
N ASP A 283 19.90 28.45 -12.49
CA ASP A 283 20.96 28.96 -13.37
C ASP A 283 21.34 27.92 -14.43
N LEU A 284 21.32 26.63 -14.09
CA LEU A 284 21.51 25.53 -15.05
C LEU A 284 20.36 25.38 -16.04
N ALA A 285 19.12 25.38 -15.55
CA ALA A 285 17.95 25.23 -16.41
C ALA A 285 17.81 26.39 -17.41
N PHE A 286 18.39 27.55 -17.10
CA PHE A 286 18.38 28.77 -17.91
C PHE A 286 19.77 29.15 -18.44
N SER A 287 20.69 28.19 -18.59
CA SER A 287 22.07 28.45 -19.08
C SER A 287 22.10 29.19 -20.42
N ASP A 288 21.11 28.92 -21.28
CA ASP A 288 21.02 29.46 -22.63
C ASP A 288 20.24 30.81 -22.68
N VAL A 289 19.73 31.27 -21.54
CA VAL A 289 18.90 32.48 -21.43
C VAL A 289 19.72 33.65 -20.89
N LYS A 290 19.90 34.69 -21.72
CA LYS A 290 20.74 35.86 -21.41
C LYS A 290 20.08 36.87 -20.47
N ASP A 291 18.75 36.95 -20.44
CA ASP A 291 18.03 37.92 -19.60
C ASP A 291 17.74 37.35 -18.21
N GLU A 292 18.47 37.83 -17.21
CA GLU A 292 18.31 37.48 -15.79
C GLU A 292 16.88 37.67 -15.27
N LYS A 293 16.13 38.69 -15.76
CA LYS A 293 14.77 38.96 -15.27
C LYS A 293 13.77 37.86 -15.63
N THR A 294 14.10 37.02 -16.60
CA THR A 294 13.24 35.93 -17.08
C THR A 294 13.55 34.58 -16.42
N LYS A 295 14.65 34.48 -15.65
CA LYS A 295 15.05 33.26 -14.96
C LYS A 295 14.18 33.03 -13.73
N LYS A 296 13.13 32.24 -13.90
CA LYS A 296 12.29 31.74 -12.79
C LYS A 296 12.38 30.24 -12.76
N LEU A 297 12.87 29.67 -11.65
CA LEU A 297 12.90 28.22 -11.47
C LEU A 297 11.48 27.66 -11.58
N ARG A 298 11.30 26.68 -12.47
CA ARG A 298 10.04 25.95 -12.64
C ARG A 298 10.28 24.51 -12.22
N LEU A 299 9.70 24.12 -11.09
CA LEU A 299 9.67 22.75 -10.65
C LEU A 299 8.30 22.16 -10.93
N ILE A 300 8.27 20.94 -11.45
CA ILE A 300 7.04 20.18 -11.65
C ILE A 300 7.18 18.83 -10.96
N SER A 301 6.19 18.43 -10.15
CA SER A 301 6.16 17.08 -9.58
C SER A 301 5.90 16.06 -10.67
N THR A 302 6.30 14.80 -10.43
CA THR A 302 6.04 13.67 -11.34
C THR A 302 4.56 13.50 -11.65
N SER A 303 3.70 13.69 -10.65
CA SER A 303 2.26 13.62 -10.85
C SER A 303 1.82 14.72 -11.79
N ASN A 304 2.03 16.00 -11.44
CA ASN A 304 1.60 17.12 -12.28
C ASN A 304 2.17 17.05 -13.71
N TYR A 305 3.37 16.48 -13.87
CA TYR A 305 3.98 16.25 -15.18
C TYR A 305 3.26 15.19 -16.01
N LEU A 306 2.77 14.11 -15.40
CA LEU A 306 1.99 13.09 -16.13
C LEU A 306 0.59 13.56 -16.51
N TRP A 307 0.03 14.54 -15.79
CA TRP A 307 -1.27 15.18 -16.07
C TRP A 307 -1.13 16.49 -16.86
N SER A 308 0.04 16.71 -17.46
CA SER A 308 0.38 17.93 -18.18
C SER A 308 0.03 17.85 -19.67
N ASP A 309 0.29 18.91 -20.41
CA ASP A 309 0.24 18.98 -21.88
C ASP A 309 1.41 18.23 -22.55
N LEU A 310 1.58 16.95 -22.21
CA LEU A 310 2.67 16.14 -22.77
C LEU A 310 2.54 16.04 -24.30
N PRO A 311 3.65 16.20 -25.07
CA PRO A 311 3.60 16.14 -26.51
C PRO A 311 3.11 14.76 -26.96
N GLU A 312 2.24 14.72 -27.96
CA GLU A 312 1.77 13.46 -28.53
C GLU A 312 2.94 12.59 -29.01
N THR A 313 4.02 13.18 -29.51
CA THR A 313 5.21 12.43 -29.94
C THR A 313 5.84 11.57 -28.84
N LEU A 314 5.67 11.93 -27.56
CA LEU A 314 6.25 11.22 -26.41
C LEU A 314 5.27 10.25 -25.74
N THR A 315 3.97 10.40 -26.00
CA THR A 315 2.91 9.68 -25.28
C THR A 315 1.99 8.87 -26.17
N LYS A 316 1.89 9.23 -27.46
CA LYS A 316 1.00 8.60 -28.43
C LYS A 316 1.46 7.19 -28.70
N VAL A 317 0.62 6.26 -28.32
CA VAL A 317 0.74 4.85 -28.65
C VAL A 317 0.10 4.63 -30.02
N LYS A 318 0.69 3.79 -30.88
CA LYS A 318 0.11 3.47 -32.19
C LYS A 318 -1.32 2.93 -32.04
N ASP A 319 -2.15 3.14 -33.06
CA ASP A 319 -3.56 2.74 -33.02
C ASP A 319 -3.75 1.23 -32.88
N ASP A 320 -2.85 0.44 -33.45
CA ASP A 320 -2.81 -1.02 -33.40
C ASP A 320 -1.95 -1.59 -32.26
N ALA A 321 -1.26 -0.74 -31.48
CA ALA A 321 -0.32 -1.24 -30.48
C ALA A 321 -1.02 -2.09 -29.42
N PRO A 322 -0.42 -3.24 -29.05
CA PRO A 322 -1.03 -4.18 -28.13
C PRO A 322 -1.13 -3.58 -26.73
N THR A 323 -2.12 -4.05 -25.96
CA THR A 323 -2.30 -3.63 -24.58
C THR A 323 -1.70 -4.65 -23.62
N ILE A 324 -0.90 -4.19 -22.66
CA ILE A 324 -0.42 -5.00 -21.53
C ILE A 324 -1.19 -4.56 -20.28
N ALA A 325 -1.77 -5.53 -19.57
CA ALA A 325 -2.41 -5.27 -18.28
C ALA A 325 -1.38 -5.43 -17.15
N ILE A 326 -1.34 -4.49 -16.20
CA ILE A 326 -0.60 -4.62 -14.95
C ILE A 326 -1.63 -4.77 -13.83
N ILE A 327 -1.57 -5.89 -13.13
CA ILE A 327 -2.42 -6.19 -11.98
C ILE A 327 -1.54 -6.15 -10.75
N TYR A 328 -1.83 -5.20 -9.86
CA TYR A 328 -1.07 -5.04 -8.63
C TYR A 328 -1.60 -5.96 -7.53
N GLY A 329 -0.70 -6.67 -6.87
CA GLY A 329 -0.93 -7.39 -5.63
C GLY A 329 0.05 -6.90 -4.58
N SER A 330 -0.36 -5.92 -3.77
CA SER A 330 0.45 -5.32 -2.71
C SER A 330 -0.15 -5.64 -1.35
N GLY A 331 0.69 -6.10 -0.42
CA GLY A 331 0.32 -6.39 0.96
C GLY A 331 0.11 -7.86 1.30
N ALA A 332 -0.37 -8.12 2.52
CA ALA A 332 -0.63 -9.48 2.99
C ALA A 332 -1.81 -10.12 2.25
N ILE A 333 -1.74 -11.42 1.96
CA ILE A 333 -2.83 -12.16 1.33
C ILE A 333 -3.82 -12.59 2.41
N MET A 334 -5.05 -12.08 2.37
CA MET A 334 -6.08 -12.38 3.35
C MET A 334 -7.31 -13.03 2.71
N PRO A 335 -8.09 -13.84 3.46
CA PRO A 335 -9.42 -14.24 3.00
C PRO A 335 -10.30 -13.01 2.72
N ASP A 336 -11.36 -13.21 1.93
CA ASP A 336 -12.36 -12.17 1.74
C ASP A 336 -13.13 -11.96 3.06
N VAL A 337 -12.79 -10.90 3.78
CA VAL A 337 -13.55 -10.37 4.91
C VAL A 337 -14.19 -9.04 4.50
N SER A 338 -15.29 -8.63 5.14
CA SER A 338 -15.86 -7.29 4.91
C SER A 338 -14.86 -6.26 5.40
N GLN A 339 -14.07 -5.73 4.46
CA GLN A 339 -13.20 -4.61 4.72
C GLN A 339 -14.02 -3.35 4.57
N SER A 340 -13.98 -2.52 5.60
CA SER A 340 -14.50 -1.18 5.48
C SER A 340 -13.73 -0.49 4.34
N PRO A 341 -14.38 0.29 3.45
CA PRO A 341 -13.65 1.11 2.48
C PRO A 341 -12.83 2.22 3.15
N PHE A 342 -12.91 2.35 4.47
CA PHE A 342 -12.05 3.18 5.30
C PHE A 342 -10.87 2.42 5.93
N ASP A 343 -10.81 1.09 5.77
CA ASP A 343 -9.64 0.28 6.15
C ASP A 343 -8.52 0.58 5.15
N ASN A 344 -7.49 1.24 5.64
CA ASN A 344 -6.35 1.65 4.83
C ASN A 344 -5.27 0.55 4.74
N GLU A 345 -5.63 -0.72 4.99
CA GLU A 345 -4.67 -1.81 4.95
C GLU A 345 -4.37 -2.22 3.50
N ASN A 346 -3.08 -2.22 3.15
CA ASN A 346 -2.60 -2.85 1.94
C ASN A 346 -2.69 -4.36 2.10
N VAL A 347 -3.74 -4.93 1.52
CA VAL A 347 -3.97 -6.38 1.47
C VAL A 347 -4.33 -6.84 0.06
N ILE A 348 -4.12 -8.12 -0.18
CA ILE A 348 -4.54 -8.84 -1.37
C ILE A 348 -5.69 -9.75 -0.97
N THR A 349 -6.88 -9.52 -1.54
CA THR A 349 -8.05 -10.39 -1.34
C THR A 349 -8.36 -11.16 -2.63
N PRO A 350 -8.73 -12.46 -2.54
CA PRO A 350 -9.09 -13.26 -3.70
C PRO A 350 -10.15 -12.60 -4.57
N ARG A 351 -11.24 -12.09 -3.98
CA ARG A 351 -12.36 -11.49 -4.72
C ARG A 351 -11.90 -10.35 -5.61
N GLU A 352 -11.11 -9.42 -5.08
CA GLU A 352 -10.65 -8.26 -5.85
C GLU A 352 -9.59 -8.65 -6.89
N PHE A 353 -8.59 -9.43 -6.48
CA PHE A 353 -7.50 -9.81 -7.36
C PHE A 353 -8.01 -10.65 -8.55
N VAL A 354 -8.84 -11.66 -8.28
CA VAL A 354 -9.48 -12.50 -9.31
C VAL A 354 -10.41 -11.68 -10.20
N LYS A 355 -11.19 -10.74 -9.65
CA LYS A 355 -12.03 -9.84 -10.45
C LYS A 355 -11.19 -9.02 -11.44
N ASN A 356 -10.09 -8.42 -10.98
CA ASN A 356 -9.20 -7.65 -11.83
C ASN A 356 -8.50 -8.50 -12.88
N LEU A 357 -8.07 -9.71 -12.50
CA LEU A 357 -7.47 -10.68 -13.40
C LEU A 357 -8.43 -11.15 -14.49
N ARG A 358 -9.69 -11.46 -14.13
CA ARG A 358 -10.74 -11.78 -15.10
C ARG A 358 -11.00 -10.64 -16.07
N LYS A 359 -11.13 -9.40 -15.57
CA LYS A 359 -11.28 -8.22 -16.44
C LYS A 359 -10.14 -8.12 -17.46
N ALA A 360 -8.90 -8.35 -17.03
CA ALA A 360 -7.74 -8.32 -17.93
C ALA A 360 -7.70 -9.50 -18.91
N ARG A 361 -8.08 -10.70 -18.45
CA ARG A 361 -8.17 -11.92 -19.27
C ARG A 361 -9.27 -11.78 -20.33
N ASP A 362 -10.45 -11.30 -19.97
CA ASP A 362 -11.60 -11.25 -20.88
C ASP A 362 -11.53 -10.06 -21.87
N ASP A 363 -10.68 -9.06 -21.61
CA ASP A 363 -10.49 -7.90 -22.51
C ASP A 363 -9.68 -8.27 -23.76
N LYS A 364 -10.34 -8.34 -24.92
CA LYS A 364 -9.71 -8.68 -26.22
C LYS A 364 -8.56 -7.74 -26.63
N LYS A 365 -8.49 -6.51 -26.12
CA LYS A 365 -7.39 -5.57 -26.38
C LYS A 365 -6.13 -5.93 -25.61
N VAL A 366 -6.28 -6.52 -24.42
CA VAL A 366 -5.17 -6.99 -23.59
C VAL A 366 -4.56 -8.24 -24.23
N LYS A 367 -3.26 -8.19 -24.51
CA LYS A 367 -2.49 -9.27 -25.15
C LYS A 367 -1.49 -9.96 -24.22
N ALA A 368 -1.16 -9.33 -23.08
CA ALA A 368 -0.33 -9.91 -22.04
C ALA A 368 -0.70 -9.33 -20.67
N ILE A 369 -0.42 -10.08 -19.60
CA ILE A 369 -0.73 -9.70 -18.22
C ILE A 369 0.56 -9.74 -17.40
N ILE A 370 0.81 -8.70 -16.61
CA ILE A 370 1.88 -8.63 -15.63
C ILE A 370 1.25 -8.55 -14.25
N LEU A 371 1.59 -9.49 -13.37
CA LEU A 371 1.25 -9.46 -11.95
C LEU A 371 2.39 -8.78 -11.21
N ARG A 372 2.20 -7.53 -10.76
CA ARG A 372 3.19 -6.81 -9.94
C ARG A 372 2.94 -7.14 -8.48
N ILE A 373 3.81 -7.96 -7.89
CA ILE A 373 3.60 -8.59 -6.59
C ILE A 373 4.56 -8.00 -5.56
N ASP A 374 4.01 -7.45 -4.48
CA ASP A 374 4.70 -6.97 -3.29
C ASP A 374 4.03 -7.52 -2.04
N SER A 375 4.29 -8.79 -1.70
CA SER A 375 3.57 -9.53 -0.66
C SER A 375 4.46 -10.46 0.17
N PRO A 376 4.37 -10.41 1.51
CA PRO A 376 4.98 -11.40 2.39
C PRO A 376 4.20 -12.74 2.39
N GLY A 377 3.09 -12.83 1.66
CA GLY A 377 2.16 -13.96 1.65
C GLY A 377 1.02 -13.80 2.65
N GLY A 378 0.48 -14.92 3.13
CA GLY A 378 -0.64 -14.94 4.05
C GLY A 378 -1.47 -16.21 3.92
N SER A 379 -2.78 -16.07 3.82
CA SER A 379 -3.73 -17.19 3.75
C SER A 379 -3.44 -18.11 2.56
N VAL A 380 -3.25 -19.39 2.85
CA VAL A 380 -3.02 -20.43 1.85
C VAL A 380 -4.25 -20.63 0.96
N ILE A 381 -5.45 -20.61 1.54
CA ILE A 381 -6.70 -20.79 0.80
C ILE A 381 -6.91 -19.63 -0.17
N ALA A 382 -6.68 -18.40 0.30
CA ALA A 382 -6.77 -17.21 -0.54
C ALA A 382 -5.73 -17.25 -1.68
N SER A 383 -4.51 -17.67 -1.38
CA SER A 383 -3.45 -17.84 -2.38
C SER A 383 -3.80 -18.91 -3.42
N ASP A 384 -4.43 -20.02 -3.01
CA ASP A 384 -4.88 -21.07 -3.93
C ASP A 384 -6.01 -20.60 -4.85
N ALA A 385 -6.99 -19.85 -4.33
CA ALA A 385 -8.04 -19.26 -5.16
C ALA A 385 -7.48 -18.34 -6.25
N ILE A 386 -6.50 -17.49 -5.89
CA ILE A 386 -5.79 -16.64 -6.85
C ILE A 386 -4.99 -17.48 -7.85
N TRP A 387 -4.28 -18.50 -7.37
CA TRP A 387 -3.52 -19.43 -8.23
C TRP A 387 -4.40 -20.03 -9.34
N GLN A 388 -5.59 -20.53 -8.99
CA GLN A 388 -6.46 -21.17 -9.97
C GLN A 388 -6.84 -20.19 -11.09
N GLU A 389 -7.15 -18.94 -10.75
CA GLU A 389 -7.47 -17.94 -11.77
C GLU A 389 -6.26 -17.58 -12.64
N ILE A 390 -5.04 -17.55 -12.08
CA ILE A 390 -3.83 -17.30 -12.88
C ILE A 390 -3.59 -18.42 -13.89
N ILE A 391 -3.85 -19.68 -13.50
CA ILE A 391 -3.81 -20.81 -14.43
C ILE A 391 -4.82 -20.63 -15.57
N GLU A 392 -6.05 -20.22 -15.28
CA GLU A 392 -7.03 -19.94 -16.33
C GLU A 392 -6.62 -18.78 -17.23
N ALA A 393 -6.10 -17.69 -16.66
CA ALA A 393 -5.59 -16.56 -17.45
C ALA A 393 -4.44 -16.95 -18.38
N LYS A 394 -3.52 -17.79 -17.90
CA LYS A 394 -2.38 -18.31 -18.66
C LYS A 394 -2.76 -19.14 -19.88
N LYS A 395 -3.90 -19.83 -19.85
CA LYS A 395 -4.41 -20.59 -21.01
C LYS A 395 -4.75 -19.67 -22.19
N GLU A 396 -5.13 -18.43 -21.90
CA GLU A 396 -5.57 -17.47 -22.92
C GLU A 396 -4.50 -16.44 -23.29
N LYS A 397 -3.69 -16.01 -22.32
CA LYS A 397 -2.72 -14.91 -22.49
C LYS A 397 -1.43 -15.21 -21.72
N PRO A 398 -0.26 -14.76 -22.21
CA PRO A 398 0.97 -14.85 -21.42
C PRO A 398 0.85 -14.01 -20.15
N VAL A 399 1.21 -14.62 -19.01
CA VAL A 399 1.17 -14.01 -17.67
C VAL A 399 2.58 -13.98 -17.08
N TYR A 400 3.03 -12.81 -16.65
CA TYR A 400 4.36 -12.58 -16.08
C TYR A 400 4.23 -12.18 -14.61
N ALA A 401 5.01 -12.77 -13.71
CA ALA A 401 5.15 -12.25 -12.35
C ALA A 401 6.32 -11.27 -12.30
N SER A 402 6.08 -10.04 -11.84
CA SER A 402 7.10 -9.03 -11.57
C SER A 402 7.14 -8.79 -10.07
N MET A 403 8.13 -9.34 -9.39
CA MET A 403 8.29 -9.22 -7.94
C MET A 403 8.89 -7.86 -7.58
N SER A 404 8.33 -7.21 -6.55
CA SER A 404 8.86 -5.97 -5.96
C SER A 404 9.76 -6.31 -4.77
N ASP A 405 9.68 -5.55 -3.68
CA ASP A 405 10.47 -5.74 -2.46
C ASP A 405 10.32 -7.13 -1.87
N VAL A 406 9.08 -7.63 -1.78
CA VAL A 406 8.79 -8.96 -1.25
C VAL A 406 7.83 -9.73 -2.14
N ALA A 407 8.11 -11.00 -2.40
CA ALA A 407 7.17 -11.94 -3.01
C ALA A 407 7.44 -13.33 -2.45
N ALA A 408 7.14 -13.51 -1.17
CA ALA A 408 7.50 -14.69 -0.39
C ALA A 408 6.25 -15.43 0.11
N SER A 409 6.38 -16.72 0.46
CA SER A 409 5.28 -17.55 0.98
C SER A 409 4.09 -17.55 0.00
N GLY A 410 2.91 -17.07 0.40
CA GLY A 410 1.77 -16.87 -0.49
C GLY A 410 2.05 -15.95 -1.70
N GLY A 411 2.93 -14.96 -1.57
CA GLY A 411 3.36 -14.12 -2.70
C GLY A 411 4.15 -14.89 -3.75
N TYR A 412 5.03 -15.80 -3.32
CA TYR A 412 5.70 -16.74 -4.22
C TYR A 412 4.70 -17.76 -4.78
N TYR A 413 3.78 -18.25 -3.94
CA TYR A 413 2.72 -19.18 -4.33
C TYR A 413 1.98 -18.66 -5.55
N ILE A 414 1.45 -17.43 -5.53
CA ILE A 414 0.73 -16.85 -6.67
C ILE A 414 1.63 -16.46 -7.85
N SER A 415 2.96 -16.46 -7.69
CA SER A 415 3.92 -16.19 -8.78
C SER A 415 4.27 -17.43 -9.60
N VAL A 416 4.29 -18.60 -8.97
CA VAL A 416 4.68 -19.88 -9.60
C VAL A 416 3.87 -20.26 -10.86
N PRO A 417 2.55 -20.01 -10.98
CA PRO A 417 1.81 -20.42 -12.17
C PRO A 417 2.14 -19.59 -13.41
N CYS A 418 2.78 -18.42 -13.30
CA CYS A 418 3.13 -17.53 -14.41
C CYS A 418 4.07 -18.18 -15.46
N ASP A 419 4.14 -17.60 -16.66
CA ASP A 419 5.06 -18.01 -17.74
C ASP A 419 6.52 -17.64 -17.44
N THR A 420 6.74 -16.49 -16.80
CA THR A 420 8.05 -16.04 -16.36
C THR A 420 7.93 -15.31 -15.04
N ILE A 421 8.85 -15.59 -14.13
CA ILE A 421 9.02 -14.92 -12.86
C ILE A 421 10.24 -14.01 -12.95
N ILE A 422 10.00 -12.71 -12.78
CA ILE A 422 11.01 -11.66 -12.79
C ILE A 422 11.15 -11.14 -11.35
N ALA A 423 12.39 -11.06 -10.86
CA ALA A 423 12.68 -10.49 -9.54
C ALA A 423 13.94 -9.62 -9.57
N HIS A 424 13.96 -8.53 -8.80
CA HIS A 424 15.16 -7.73 -8.66
C HIS A 424 16.18 -8.50 -7.80
N PRO A 425 17.52 -8.35 -7.97
CA PRO A 425 18.52 -9.01 -7.12
C PRO A 425 18.24 -8.91 -5.61
N MET A 426 17.75 -7.75 -5.16
CA MET A 426 17.38 -7.46 -3.76
C MET A 426 15.98 -7.94 -3.32
N THR A 427 15.12 -8.43 -4.23
CA THR A 427 13.79 -8.94 -3.88
C THR A 427 13.91 -10.04 -2.83
N ILE A 428 13.03 -10.06 -1.83
CA ILE A 428 12.92 -11.20 -0.90
C ILE A 428 11.80 -12.12 -1.38
N THR A 429 12.14 -13.34 -1.77
CA THR A 429 11.20 -14.33 -2.30
C THR A 429 11.41 -15.71 -1.67
N GLY A 430 10.82 -16.76 -2.25
CA GLY A 430 10.81 -18.10 -1.69
C GLY A 430 9.88 -18.17 -0.47
N SER A 431 10.43 -18.48 0.71
CA SER A 431 9.69 -18.84 1.92
C SER A 431 8.64 -19.93 1.65
N ILE A 432 9.02 -20.91 0.85
CA ILE A 432 8.18 -22.07 0.50
C ILE A 432 8.09 -22.94 1.76
N GLY A 433 7.02 -22.76 2.51
CA GLY A 433 6.82 -23.37 3.82
C GLY A 433 5.52 -22.86 4.43
N VAL A 434 5.04 -23.57 5.44
CA VAL A 434 3.77 -23.28 6.12
C VAL A 434 4.05 -23.06 7.59
N ILE A 435 3.33 -22.09 8.17
CA ILE A 435 3.38 -21.83 9.60
C ILE A 435 1.97 -21.67 10.12
N SER A 436 1.75 -22.10 11.35
CA SER A 436 0.53 -21.83 12.09
C SER A 436 0.88 -21.46 13.52
N ALA A 437 0.22 -20.46 14.07
CA ALA A 437 0.38 -20.01 15.44
C ALA A 437 -1.00 -19.93 16.09
N ILE A 438 -1.19 -20.70 17.16
CA ILE A 438 -2.46 -20.81 17.88
C ILE A 438 -2.20 -20.39 19.33
N PRO A 439 -2.86 -19.31 19.83
CA PRO A 439 -2.80 -18.97 21.25
C PRO A 439 -3.70 -19.93 22.04
N ILE A 440 -3.18 -20.49 23.13
CA ILE A 440 -3.86 -21.36 24.08
C ILE A 440 -3.95 -20.58 25.40
N PHE A 441 -5.16 -20.50 25.95
CA PHE A 441 -5.53 -19.66 27.08
C PHE A 441 -5.75 -20.43 28.39
N SER A 442 -5.55 -21.75 28.40
CA SER A 442 -5.84 -22.60 29.56
C SER A 442 -5.16 -22.12 30.84
N ASP A 443 -3.89 -21.69 30.76
CA ASP A 443 -3.14 -21.21 31.93
C ASP A 443 -3.59 -19.82 32.39
N MET A 444 -4.04 -18.96 31.46
CA MET A 444 -4.60 -17.65 31.76
C MET A 444 -5.90 -17.81 32.54
N LEU A 445 -6.81 -18.67 32.07
CA LEU A 445 -8.06 -18.96 32.75
C LEU A 445 -7.81 -19.51 34.15
N LYS A 446 -6.86 -20.44 34.29
CA LYS A 446 -6.43 -20.96 35.58
C LYS A 446 -5.90 -19.88 36.52
N LYS A 447 -5.12 -18.91 36.01
CA LYS A 447 -4.62 -17.77 36.82
C LYS A 447 -5.72 -16.82 37.26
N LEU A 448 -6.78 -16.69 36.48
CA LEU A 448 -7.93 -15.84 36.76
C LEU A 448 -9.03 -16.55 37.55
N ASP A 449 -8.80 -17.80 37.96
CA ASP A 449 -9.77 -18.66 38.65
C ASP A 449 -11.08 -18.86 37.86
N ILE A 450 -10.98 -18.88 36.53
CA ILE A 450 -12.09 -19.15 35.62
C ILE A 450 -12.13 -20.65 35.35
N THR A 451 -13.25 -21.29 35.67
CA THR A 451 -13.49 -22.72 35.42
C THR A 451 -14.22 -22.95 34.10
N LEU A 452 -13.95 -24.11 33.50
CA LEU A 452 -14.62 -24.57 32.28
C LEU A 452 -15.33 -25.87 32.58
N ASP A 453 -16.57 -25.99 32.12
CA ASP A 453 -17.35 -27.23 32.13
C ASP A 453 -17.79 -27.53 30.69
N SER A 454 -17.72 -28.78 30.25
CA SER A 454 -18.04 -29.15 28.87
C SER A 454 -18.78 -30.47 28.77
N ILE A 455 -19.78 -30.50 27.88
CA ILE A 455 -20.52 -31.71 27.50
C ILE A 455 -20.15 -32.04 26.06
N ASN A 456 -19.60 -33.24 25.84
CA ASN A 456 -19.03 -33.64 24.55
C ASN A 456 -19.84 -34.76 23.92
N THR A 457 -20.19 -34.60 22.64
CA THR A 457 -20.87 -35.64 21.85
C THR A 457 -19.90 -36.61 21.17
N SER A 458 -18.61 -36.26 21.11
CA SER A 458 -17.54 -37.11 20.53
C SER A 458 -16.18 -36.77 21.12
N PRO A 459 -15.17 -37.67 21.04
CA PRO A 459 -13.81 -37.40 21.49
C PRO A 459 -13.15 -36.17 20.81
N SER A 460 -13.54 -35.87 19.56
CA SER A 460 -12.99 -34.73 18.81
C SER A 460 -13.74 -33.40 19.03
N ALA A 461 -14.80 -33.39 19.86
CA ALA A 461 -15.63 -32.20 20.06
C ALA A 461 -14.85 -30.98 20.62
N GLN A 462 -13.68 -31.24 21.22
CA GLN A 462 -12.79 -30.22 21.79
C GLN A 462 -11.49 -30.03 20.98
N ASP A 463 -11.38 -30.62 19.79
CA ASP A 463 -10.22 -30.41 18.92
C ASP A 463 -10.08 -28.92 18.57
N LEU A 464 -8.87 -28.38 18.75
CA LEU A 464 -8.54 -26.97 18.55
C LEU A 464 -9.28 -25.98 19.47
N ASN A 465 -9.91 -26.45 20.55
CA ASN A 465 -10.44 -25.55 21.56
C ASN A 465 -9.31 -24.91 22.37
N VAL A 466 -8.99 -23.66 22.05
CA VAL A 466 -7.91 -22.86 22.65
C VAL A 466 -8.06 -22.61 24.16
N LEU A 467 -9.22 -22.90 24.75
CA LEU A 467 -9.46 -22.77 26.19
C LEU A 467 -8.91 -23.96 26.98
N TYR A 468 -8.68 -25.10 26.32
CA TYR A 468 -8.07 -26.29 26.91
C TYR A 468 -6.61 -26.48 26.43
N PRO A 469 -5.75 -27.12 27.24
CA PRO A 469 -4.41 -27.47 26.79
C PRO A 469 -4.49 -28.51 25.67
N PHE A 470 -3.73 -28.29 24.59
CA PHE A 470 -3.68 -29.26 23.49
C PHE A 470 -2.87 -30.50 23.88
N SER A 471 -3.49 -31.68 23.78
CA SER A 471 -2.83 -32.96 24.01
C SER A 471 -1.76 -33.23 22.95
N LYS A 472 -0.84 -34.16 23.23
CA LYS A 472 0.17 -34.59 22.24
C LYS A 472 -0.50 -35.09 20.95
N GLU A 473 -1.55 -35.91 21.08
CA GLU A 473 -2.30 -36.43 19.94
C GLU A 473 -2.94 -35.32 19.09
N GLN A 474 -3.51 -34.29 19.74
CA GLN A 474 -4.09 -33.15 19.03
C GLN A 474 -3.02 -32.33 18.30
N ARG A 475 -1.85 -32.13 18.92
CA ARG A 475 -0.70 -31.45 18.30
C ARG A 475 -0.16 -32.26 17.11
N ASP A 476 -0.01 -33.58 17.24
CA ASP A 476 0.45 -34.47 16.17
C ASP A 476 -0.56 -34.50 14.99
N LYS A 477 -1.86 -34.58 15.29
CA LYS A 477 -2.94 -34.51 14.29
C LYS A 477 -2.96 -33.16 13.58
N PHE A 478 -2.70 -32.07 14.28
CA PHE A 478 -2.56 -30.75 13.67
C PHE A 478 -1.33 -30.68 12.76
N HIS A 479 -0.20 -31.19 13.22
CA HIS A 479 1.04 -31.22 12.44
C HIS A 479 0.88 -31.99 11.12
N GLN A 480 0.22 -33.16 11.13
CA GLN A 480 -0.10 -33.92 9.91
C GLN A 480 -0.99 -33.13 8.92
N ARG A 481 -1.89 -32.28 9.42
CA ARG A 481 -2.70 -31.40 8.55
C ARG A 481 -1.84 -30.33 7.89
N VAL A 482 -0.91 -29.73 8.64
CA VAL A 482 0.05 -28.73 8.13
C VAL A 482 1.01 -29.37 7.11
N GLU A 483 1.49 -30.58 7.37
CA GLU A 483 2.31 -31.37 6.44
C GLU A 483 1.64 -31.52 5.07
N GLY A 484 0.37 -31.90 5.05
CA GLY A 484 -0.39 -32.02 3.81
C GLY A 484 -0.47 -30.70 3.02
N ILE A 485 -0.56 -29.56 3.70
CA ILE A 485 -0.53 -28.23 3.07
C ILE A 485 0.86 -27.95 2.48
N TYR A 486 1.92 -28.25 3.23
CA TYR A 486 3.29 -28.07 2.76
C TYR A 486 3.59 -28.91 1.51
N HIS A 487 3.23 -30.21 1.52
CA HIS A 487 3.43 -31.09 0.37
C HIS A 487 2.68 -30.60 -0.88
N ARG A 488 1.46 -30.07 -0.73
CA ARG A 488 0.74 -29.43 -1.84
C ARG A 488 1.48 -28.20 -2.38
N PHE A 489 2.07 -27.39 -1.51
CA PHE A 489 2.86 -26.23 -1.94
C PHE A 489 4.13 -26.67 -2.69
N ILE A 490 4.87 -27.65 -2.17
CA ILE A 490 6.04 -28.21 -2.87
C ILE A 490 5.65 -28.76 -4.24
N ASN A 491 4.56 -29.53 -4.35
CA ASN A 491 4.08 -30.07 -5.62
C ASN A 491 3.71 -28.98 -6.65
N LYS A 492 3.12 -27.87 -6.18
CA LYS A 492 2.82 -26.70 -7.02
C LYS A 492 4.09 -26.05 -7.55
N VAL A 493 5.09 -25.84 -6.69
CA VAL A 493 6.40 -25.32 -7.10
C VAL A 493 7.12 -26.29 -8.03
N SER A 494 7.12 -27.58 -7.72
CA SER A 494 7.66 -28.65 -8.56
C SER A 494 7.08 -28.60 -9.98
N SER A 495 5.75 -28.52 -10.09
CA SER A 495 5.04 -28.44 -11.37
C SER A 495 5.36 -27.14 -12.12
N GLY A 496 5.30 -25.99 -11.44
CA GLY A 496 5.50 -24.69 -12.08
C GLY A 496 6.96 -24.41 -12.47
N ARG A 497 7.93 -24.97 -11.72
CA ARG A 497 9.37 -24.76 -11.94
C ARG A 497 10.05 -25.94 -12.64
N LYS A 498 9.30 -26.99 -13.00
CA LYS A 498 9.79 -28.21 -13.65
C LYS A 498 10.97 -28.86 -12.89
N LYS A 499 10.83 -28.94 -11.58
CA LYS A 499 11.79 -29.58 -10.66
C LYS A 499 11.10 -30.75 -9.96
N SER A 500 11.84 -31.77 -9.55
CA SER A 500 11.28 -32.84 -8.73
C SER A 500 10.85 -32.32 -7.35
N PHE A 501 9.99 -33.07 -6.67
CA PHE A 501 9.56 -32.76 -5.31
C PHE A 501 10.78 -32.60 -4.37
N ASP A 502 11.75 -33.51 -4.45
CA ASP A 502 12.92 -33.52 -3.57
C ASP A 502 13.86 -32.35 -3.83
N GLU A 503 14.08 -31.98 -5.11
CA GLU A 503 14.86 -30.79 -5.47
C GLU A 503 14.23 -29.52 -4.90
N VAL A 504 12.90 -29.39 -5.01
CA VAL A 504 12.19 -28.24 -4.44
C VAL A 504 12.25 -28.26 -2.92
N ARG A 505 12.01 -29.43 -2.29
CA ARG A 505 12.07 -29.56 -0.83
C ARG A 505 13.44 -29.17 -0.29
N ALA A 506 14.53 -29.50 -0.99
CA ALA A 506 15.89 -29.14 -0.59
C ALA A 506 16.13 -27.62 -0.51
N ILE A 507 15.47 -26.84 -1.38
CA ILE A 507 15.62 -25.37 -1.46
C ILE A 507 14.45 -24.60 -0.81
N ALA A 508 13.41 -25.30 -0.37
CA ALA A 508 12.21 -24.72 0.25
C ALA A 508 12.42 -24.52 1.75
N LYS A 509 12.11 -25.52 2.58
CA LYS A 509 12.26 -25.54 4.05
C LYS A 509 11.79 -24.27 4.80
N GLY A 510 10.87 -23.50 4.21
CA GLY A 510 10.45 -22.18 4.73
C GLY A 510 11.45 -21.03 4.52
N ARG A 511 12.59 -21.28 3.87
CA ARG A 511 13.70 -20.34 3.69
C ARG A 511 13.35 -19.21 2.73
N VAL A 512 13.65 -17.99 3.16
CA VAL A 512 13.65 -16.81 2.28
C VAL A 512 14.92 -16.78 1.45
N TRP A 513 14.79 -16.35 0.20
CA TRP A 513 15.88 -16.16 -0.75
C TRP A 513 15.85 -14.73 -1.25
N THR A 514 17.02 -14.18 -1.56
CA THR A 514 17.08 -12.96 -2.34
C THR A 514 16.79 -13.27 -3.80
N GLY A 515 16.41 -12.28 -4.62
CA GLY A 515 16.09 -12.49 -6.03
C GLY A 515 17.29 -13.04 -6.79
N GLU A 516 18.50 -12.59 -6.46
CA GLU A 516 19.74 -13.10 -7.02
C GLU A 516 19.95 -14.60 -6.71
N ASP A 517 19.81 -15.00 -5.45
CA ASP A 517 19.97 -16.40 -5.07
C ASP A 517 18.83 -17.27 -5.62
N ALA A 518 17.60 -16.76 -5.60
CA ALA A 518 16.41 -17.42 -6.15
C ALA A 518 16.56 -17.68 -7.66
N TYR A 519 17.19 -16.76 -8.40
CA TYR A 519 17.54 -16.96 -9.80
C TYR A 519 18.56 -18.09 -9.97
N LYS A 520 19.66 -18.10 -9.19
CA LYS A 520 20.70 -19.14 -9.24
C LYS A 520 20.15 -20.54 -8.99
N ILE A 521 19.18 -20.69 -8.10
CA ILE A 521 18.55 -21.99 -7.76
C ILE A 521 17.31 -22.33 -8.63
N GLY A 522 16.93 -21.45 -9.56
CA GLY A 522 15.83 -21.67 -10.51
C GLY A 522 14.42 -21.42 -9.97
N LEU A 523 14.27 -20.73 -8.84
CA LEU A 523 12.97 -20.24 -8.35
C LEU A 523 12.48 -19.01 -9.12
N VAL A 524 13.39 -18.24 -9.72
CA VAL A 524 13.14 -17.05 -10.56
C VAL A 524 13.74 -17.28 -11.96
N ASP A 525 13.10 -16.76 -13.00
CA ASP A 525 13.53 -16.95 -14.39
C ASP A 525 14.44 -15.83 -14.90
N THR A 526 14.28 -14.60 -14.42
CA THR A 526 15.06 -13.44 -14.89
C THR A 526 15.21 -12.39 -13.80
N LEU A 527 16.38 -11.74 -13.77
CA LEU A 527 16.63 -10.62 -12.88
C LEU A 527 16.16 -9.30 -13.49
N GLY A 528 15.44 -8.49 -12.72
CA GLY A 528 14.96 -7.17 -13.12
C GLY A 528 13.70 -6.71 -12.40
N GLY A 529 13.18 -5.55 -12.80
CA GLY A 529 11.96 -4.96 -12.25
C GLY A 529 10.79 -4.87 -13.25
N ILE A 530 9.86 -3.94 -13.01
CA ILE A 530 8.65 -3.76 -13.83
C ILE A 530 8.98 -3.41 -15.28
N ARG A 531 10.03 -2.60 -15.52
CA ARG A 531 10.53 -2.28 -16.86
C ARG A 531 10.97 -3.53 -17.61
N THR A 532 11.62 -4.47 -16.92
CA THR A 532 12.07 -5.74 -17.50
C THR A 532 10.88 -6.62 -17.84
N ALA A 533 9.87 -6.71 -16.96
CA ALA A 533 8.64 -7.43 -17.23
C ALA A 533 7.89 -6.86 -18.46
N ILE A 534 7.78 -5.53 -18.58
CA ILE A 534 7.19 -4.87 -19.75
C ILE A 534 7.99 -5.19 -21.02
N ASN A 535 9.32 -5.14 -20.98
CA ASN A 535 10.17 -5.45 -22.13
C ASN A 535 10.09 -6.93 -22.56
N ILE A 536 10.00 -7.87 -21.61
CA ILE A 536 9.77 -9.29 -21.91
C ILE A 536 8.41 -9.47 -22.58
N ALA A 537 7.36 -8.86 -22.02
CA ALA A 537 6.02 -8.92 -22.60
C ALA A 537 5.98 -8.32 -24.02
N LYS A 538 6.65 -7.18 -24.23
CA LYS A 538 6.79 -6.55 -25.55
C LYS A 538 7.49 -7.46 -26.56
N ARG A 539 8.63 -8.05 -26.21
CA ARG A 539 9.35 -8.99 -27.08
C ARG A 539 8.47 -10.18 -27.45
N ARG A 540 7.70 -10.72 -26.50
CA ARG A 540 6.74 -11.81 -26.77
C ARG A 540 5.64 -11.40 -27.76
N LEU A 541 5.24 -10.12 -27.73
CA LEU A 541 4.24 -9.53 -28.62
C LEU A 541 4.82 -9.01 -29.94
N GLY A 542 6.13 -9.17 -30.19
CA GLY A 542 6.79 -8.66 -31.39
C GLY A 542 6.97 -7.14 -31.42
N VAL A 543 6.86 -6.45 -30.28
CA VAL A 543 7.00 -5.00 -30.17
C VAL A 543 8.45 -4.63 -29.80
N PRO A 544 9.13 -3.75 -30.56
CA PRO A 544 10.47 -3.26 -30.24
C PRO A 544 10.56 -2.58 -28.87
N GLU A 545 11.71 -2.69 -28.18
CA GLU A 545 11.87 -2.15 -26.82
C GLU A 545 11.74 -0.61 -26.73
N ASN A 546 12.05 0.11 -27.81
CA ASN A 546 11.90 1.56 -27.89
C ASN A 546 10.45 2.02 -28.19
N GLU A 547 9.57 1.12 -28.64
CA GLU A 547 8.19 1.46 -29.02
C GLU A 547 7.22 1.48 -27.82
N LEU A 548 6.24 2.39 -27.80
CA LEU A 548 5.25 2.43 -26.72
C LEU A 548 4.19 1.34 -26.88
N VAL A 549 3.73 0.81 -25.75
CA VAL A 549 2.58 -0.09 -25.65
C VAL A 549 1.49 0.56 -24.82
N ARG A 550 0.24 0.11 -24.98
CA ARG A 550 -0.84 0.56 -24.11
C ARG A 550 -0.73 -0.18 -22.78
N ILE A 551 -0.72 0.54 -21.68
CA ILE A 551 -0.75 -0.06 -20.33
C ILE A 551 -2.13 0.16 -19.73
N LYS A 552 -2.72 -0.91 -19.20
CA LYS A 552 -3.93 -0.84 -18.36
C LYS A 552 -3.60 -1.34 -16.97
N GLU A 553 -3.80 -0.49 -15.97
CA GLU A 553 -3.51 -0.80 -14.58
C GLU A 553 -4.76 -1.20 -13.79
N TYR A 554 -4.63 -2.17 -12.90
CA TYR A 554 -5.70 -2.68 -12.05
C TYR A 554 -5.27 -2.76 -10.57
N PRO A 555 -6.13 -2.34 -9.62
CA PRO A 555 -7.49 -1.82 -9.83
C PRO A 555 -7.50 -0.46 -10.54
N ARG A 556 -8.53 -0.18 -11.33
CA ARG A 556 -8.66 1.12 -11.99
C ARG A 556 -9.02 2.18 -10.94
N PRO A 557 -8.52 3.42 -11.05
CA PRO A 557 -8.87 4.49 -10.11
C PRO A 557 -10.39 4.69 -9.97
N THR A 558 -11.13 4.56 -11.07
CA THR A 558 -12.59 4.62 -11.09
C THR A 558 -13.27 3.54 -10.26
N ASP A 559 -12.68 2.35 -10.17
CA ASP A 559 -13.25 1.24 -9.41
C ASP A 559 -13.18 1.53 -7.89
N SER A 560 -12.17 2.28 -7.43
CA SER A 560 -12.05 2.72 -6.02
C SER A 560 -13.06 3.81 -5.68
N PHE A 561 -13.28 4.77 -6.59
CA PHE A 561 -14.33 5.79 -6.44
C PHE A 561 -15.74 5.16 -6.46
N GLU A 562 -16.00 4.23 -7.38
CA GLU A 562 -17.28 3.51 -7.44
C GLU A 562 -17.56 2.72 -6.15
N LYS A 563 -16.54 2.05 -5.59
CA LYS A 563 -16.63 1.38 -4.28
C LYS A 563 -16.98 2.34 -3.15
N PHE A 564 -16.33 3.51 -3.12
CA PHE A 564 -16.62 4.53 -2.11
C PHE A 564 -18.06 5.03 -2.20
N ILE A 565 -18.53 5.35 -3.41
CA ILE A 565 -19.91 5.79 -3.62
C ILE A 565 -20.90 4.69 -3.24
N LYS A 566 -20.66 3.44 -3.64
CA LYS A 566 -21.49 2.28 -3.26
C LYS A 566 -21.55 2.05 -1.75
N SER A 567 -20.44 2.26 -1.06
CA SER A 567 -20.37 2.17 0.40
C SER A 567 -21.13 3.29 1.10
N LEU A 568 -21.01 4.53 0.63
CA LEU A 568 -21.82 5.66 1.12
C LEU A 568 -23.31 5.46 0.87
N MET A 569 -23.65 4.84 -0.26
CA MET A 569 -25.04 4.59 -0.66
C MET A 569 -25.64 3.36 0.02
N GLY A 570 -24.90 2.59 0.83
CA GLY A 570 -25.43 1.45 1.59
C GLY A 570 -26.13 0.40 0.71
N THR A 571 -25.53 0.10 -0.45
CA THR A 571 -26.12 -0.81 -1.45
C THR A 571 -25.65 -2.26 -1.34
N ASP A 572 -24.77 -2.57 -0.38
CA ASP A 572 -24.37 -3.95 -0.07
C ASP A 572 -25.20 -4.47 1.11
N GLU A 573 -26.01 -5.50 0.87
CA GLU A 573 -27.05 -6.04 1.77
C GLU A 573 -26.53 -6.64 3.11
N ASN A 574 -25.26 -6.51 3.48
CA ASN A 574 -24.72 -7.14 4.70
C ASN A 574 -23.83 -6.28 5.62
N ASP A 575 -23.60 -4.98 5.37
CA ASP A 575 -22.56 -4.23 6.11
C ASP A 575 -23.01 -2.86 6.66
N ASP A 576 -24.29 -2.68 7.00
CA ASP A 576 -24.83 -1.36 7.39
C ASP A 576 -24.36 -0.83 8.77
N ALA A 577 -23.95 -1.70 9.70
CA ALA A 577 -23.66 -1.28 11.08
C ALA A 577 -22.20 -0.83 11.29
N ILE A 578 -21.24 -1.49 10.64
CA ILE A 578 -19.79 -1.25 10.81
C ILE A 578 -19.33 -0.04 9.97
N ILE A 579 -19.99 0.19 8.82
CA ILE A 579 -19.67 1.30 7.90
C ILE A 579 -20.07 2.65 8.52
N LYS A 580 -21.25 2.73 9.17
CA LYS A 580 -21.73 3.94 9.84
C LYS A 580 -20.87 4.36 11.04
N SER A 581 -20.31 3.40 11.79
CA SER A 581 -19.47 3.70 12.95
C SER A 581 -18.09 4.24 12.56
N SER A 582 -17.48 3.73 11.50
CA SER A 582 -16.17 4.23 11.01
C SER A 582 -16.26 5.63 10.40
N PHE A 583 -17.41 6.00 9.81
CA PHE A 583 -17.69 7.34 9.32
C PHE A 583 -17.75 8.37 10.46
N ILE A 584 -18.43 8.05 11.57
CA ILE A 584 -18.49 8.90 12.77
C ILE A 584 -17.10 9.02 13.42
N GLN A 585 -16.34 7.93 13.44
CA GLN A 585 -15.00 7.86 14.03
C GLN A 585 -14.01 8.84 13.38
N LYS A 586 -13.95 8.90 12.04
CA LYS A 586 -13.07 9.84 11.31
C LYS A 586 -13.56 11.28 11.36
N LEU A 587 -14.87 11.51 11.44
CA LEU A 587 -15.43 12.87 11.52
C LEU A 587 -15.19 13.53 12.88
N PHE A 588 -15.16 12.75 13.97
CA PHE A 588 -15.05 13.26 15.34
C PHE A 588 -13.75 12.88 16.08
N GLY A 589 -12.90 12.02 15.51
CA GLY A 589 -11.56 11.73 16.06
C GLY A 589 -11.54 11.01 17.41
N VAL A 590 -12.47 10.08 17.67
CA VAL A 590 -12.60 9.40 18.98
C VAL A 590 -12.37 7.89 18.86
N ASP A 591 -11.61 7.33 19.82
CA ASP A 591 -11.15 5.94 19.87
C ASP A 591 -12.27 4.89 20.14
N TYR A 592 -12.08 3.65 19.65
CA TYR A 592 -13.10 2.59 19.52
C TYR A 592 -13.71 2.10 20.85
N SER A 593 -12.96 2.16 21.96
CA SER A 593 -13.44 1.65 23.26
C SER A 593 -14.41 2.60 23.98
N LEU A 594 -14.29 3.91 23.73
CA LEU A 594 -15.10 4.93 24.40
C LEU A 594 -16.51 5.02 23.82
N THR A 595 -16.68 4.78 22.52
CA THR A 595 -17.95 5.01 21.82
C THR A 595 -18.97 3.89 22.03
N ASN A 596 -18.53 2.63 22.14
CA ASN A 596 -19.46 1.51 22.38
C ASN A 596 -19.94 1.50 23.84
N GLN A 597 -19.06 1.79 24.80
CA GLN A 597 -19.46 2.02 26.20
C GLN A 597 -20.33 3.26 26.34
N PHE A 598 -20.02 4.35 25.64
CA PHE A 598 -20.84 5.56 25.63
C PHE A 598 -22.24 5.28 25.11
N TYR A 599 -22.37 4.67 23.92
CA TYR A 599 -23.67 4.34 23.34
C TYR A 599 -24.48 3.41 24.23
N GLN A 600 -23.84 2.40 24.82
CA GLN A 600 -24.51 1.49 25.75
C GLN A 600 -24.88 2.13 27.09
N SER A 601 -24.16 3.17 27.52
CA SER A 601 -24.44 3.95 28.74
C SER A 601 -25.53 5.01 28.58
N LEU A 602 -25.96 5.31 27.34
CA LEU A 602 -27.05 6.25 27.10
C LEU A 602 -28.37 5.67 27.66
N PRO A 603 -29.21 6.48 28.34
CA PRO A 603 -30.57 6.10 28.67
C PRO A 603 -31.38 5.70 27.42
N ASP A 604 -32.32 4.76 27.58
CA ASP A 604 -33.09 4.18 26.47
C ASP A 604 -33.82 5.21 25.60
N PHE A 605 -34.22 6.35 26.16
CA PHE A 605 -34.85 7.41 25.38
C PHE A 605 -33.88 8.06 24.38
N MET A 606 -32.59 8.18 24.71
CA MET A 606 -31.57 8.69 23.78
C MET A 606 -31.18 7.65 22.74
N LYS A 607 -31.07 6.36 23.13
CA LYS A 607 -30.85 5.28 22.16
C LYS A 607 -32.00 5.21 21.14
N LYS A 608 -33.25 5.34 21.61
CA LYS A 608 -34.45 5.39 20.78
C LYS A 608 -34.50 6.63 19.90
N GLN A 609 -34.07 7.80 20.37
CA GLN A 609 -34.00 9.01 19.54
C GLN A 609 -32.92 8.94 18.46
N ILE A 610 -31.77 8.32 18.75
CA ILE A 610 -30.71 8.08 17.76
C ILE A 610 -31.17 7.05 16.72
N ALA A 611 -31.81 5.96 17.15
CA ALA A 611 -32.39 4.96 16.24
C ALA A 611 -33.49 5.58 15.36
N TYR A 612 -34.37 6.38 15.95
CA TYR A 612 -35.41 7.12 15.24
C TYR A 612 -34.82 8.13 14.23
N LEU A 613 -33.70 8.77 14.55
CA LEU A 613 -32.92 9.61 13.63
C LEU A 613 -32.49 8.85 12.38
N PHE A 614 -32.00 7.63 12.55
CA PHE A 614 -31.52 6.79 11.44
C PHE A 614 -32.66 6.19 10.62
N ASP A 615 -33.77 5.80 11.26
CA ASP A 615 -34.99 5.38 10.57
C ASP A 615 -35.59 6.52 9.76
N LEU A 616 -35.56 7.73 10.31
CA LEU A 616 -35.90 8.94 9.58
C LEU A 616 -34.99 9.10 8.34
N PHE A 617 -33.66 9.06 8.47
CA PHE A 617 -32.76 9.15 7.30
C PHE A 617 -32.99 8.04 6.25
N SER A 618 -33.37 6.84 6.68
CA SER A 618 -33.74 5.71 5.82
C SER A 618 -35.04 6.01 5.03
N ILE A 619 -36.05 6.56 5.70
CA ILE A 619 -37.32 6.97 5.09
C ILE A 619 -37.12 8.15 4.12
N ALA A 620 -36.28 9.13 4.48
CA ALA A 620 -35.92 10.27 3.62
C ALA A 620 -35.29 9.85 2.28
N LYS A 621 -34.49 8.79 2.29
CA LYS A 621 -33.80 8.24 1.11
C LYS A 621 -34.75 7.53 0.15
N ASN A 622 -35.78 6.86 0.67
CA ASN A 622 -36.73 6.10 -0.15
C ASN A 622 -37.92 6.95 -0.65
N GLU A 623 -38.29 8.03 0.02
CA GLU A 623 -39.45 8.85 -0.36
C GLU A 623 -39.13 10.31 -0.77
N GLN A 624 -37.85 10.67 -0.91
CA GLN A 624 -37.40 12.05 -1.22
C GLN A 624 -38.01 13.13 -0.29
N VAL A 625 -38.12 12.86 1.01
CA VAL A 625 -38.61 13.85 2.00
C VAL A 625 -37.48 14.25 2.95
N MET A 626 -37.27 15.56 3.15
CA MET A 626 -36.31 16.10 4.12
C MET A 626 -36.81 15.92 5.55
N ILE A 627 -35.93 15.53 6.48
CA ILE A 627 -36.27 15.43 7.90
C ILE A 627 -35.48 16.47 8.70
N ALA A 628 -36.22 17.31 9.42
CA ALA A 628 -35.66 18.28 10.35
C ALA A 628 -35.57 17.67 11.75
N LEU A 629 -34.39 17.79 12.38
CA LEU A 629 -34.16 17.35 13.76
C LEU A 629 -34.38 18.50 14.75
N PRO A 630 -35.12 18.28 15.86
CA PRO A 630 -35.37 19.34 16.81
C PRO A 630 -34.29 19.41 17.91
N TYR A 631 -33.63 20.55 17.94
CA TYR A 631 -33.31 21.37 19.12
C TYR A 631 -31.99 21.19 19.89
N SER A 632 -31.56 22.32 20.45
CA SER A 632 -30.29 22.70 21.07
C SER A 632 -30.05 22.11 22.46
N ILE A 633 -28.81 21.71 22.73
CA ILE A 633 -28.30 21.38 24.06
C ILE A 633 -27.88 22.68 24.75
N ASP A 634 -28.65 23.11 25.75
CA ASP A 634 -28.23 24.15 26.70
C ASP A 634 -27.41 23.45 27.80
N ILE A 635 -26.12 23.77 27.91
CA ILE A 635 -25.24 23.25 28.96
C ILE A 635 -25.23 24.27 30.10
N LYS A 636 -25.75 23.88 31.26
CA LYS A 636 -25.47 24.52 32.55
C LYS A 636 -24.69 23.58 33.45
#